data_AF-A0A290Z2P4-F1
#
_entry.id   AF-A0A290Z2P4-F1
#
_cell.length_a   1.000
_cell.length_b   1.000
_cell.length_c   1.000
_cell.angle_alpha   90.00
_cell.angle_beta   90.00
_cell.angle_gamma   90.00
#
_symmetry.space_group_name_H-M   'P 1'
#
loop_
_entity.id
_entity.type
_entity.pdbx_description
1 polymer ?
#
loop_
_entity_poly.entity_id
_entity_poly.type
_entity_poly.pdbx_seq_one_letter_code
_entity_poly.pdbx_strand_id
1 'polypeptide(L)'
;MRLPEPDAIHAFIAETPWSTLFHAYGSASDTPEHLRALVDGGDIRAALDHLSSAVVHQGTVWSATPPALAVVGAVLAQGDLSQATVRRLLAVVDEATSALELDWTGEDFAAVESRAARTFRKDVAAADDEDEFQELWDDNPEVVDELMRRAAADCLRLFPALREVVQPLDPELAAKLELPGDLADRVVVPS
;
A
#
# COMPACT_ATOMS: atom_id res chain seq x y z
N MET A 1 -8.73 -5.13 -2.92
CA MET A 1 -7.47 -5.21 -3.70
C MET A 1 -7.02 -6.67 -3.77
N ARG A 2 -6.17 -7.04 -4.74
CA ARG A 2 -5.52 -8.37 -4.87
C ARG A 2 -4.08 -8.18 -5.36
N LEU A 3 -3.21 -9.17 -5.16
CA LEU A 3 -1.88 -9.17 -5.79
C LEU A 3 -2.03 -9.30 -7.32
N PRO A 4 -1.26 -8.56 -8.13
CA PRO A 4 -1.20 -8.83 -9.56
C PRO A 4 -0.50 -10.18 -9.82
N GLU A 5 -0.95 -10.87 -10.87
CA GLU A 5 -0.25 -12.06 -11.37
C GLU A 5 1.15 -11.68 -11.89
N PRO A 6 2.13 -12.60 -11.89
CA PRO A 6 3.52 -12.30 -12.27
C PRO A 6 3.68 -11.63 -13.63
N ASP A 7 2.86 -11.99 -14.63
CA ASP A 7 2.87 -11.43 -15.98
C ASP A 7 2.09 -10.10 -16.11
N ALA A 8 1.31 -9.74 -15.09
CA ALA A 8 0.49 -8.52 -15.05
C ALA A 8 1.10 -7.40 -14.19
N ILE A 9 2.23 -7.60 -13.52
CA ILE A 9 2.82 -6.61 -12.60
C ILE A 9 3.05 -5.25 -13.28
N HIS A 10 3.64 -5.23 -14.48
CA HIS A 10 3.87 -3.99 -15.21
C HIS A 10 2.57 -3.26 -15.58
N ALA A 11 1.55 -4.00 -16.01
CA ALA A 11 0.24 -3.44 -16.33
C ALA A 11 -0.39 -2.84 -15.08
N PHE A 12 -0.35 -3.55 -13.96
CA PHE A 12 -0.84 -3.07 -12.67
C PHE A 12 -0.15 -1.75 -12.25
N ILE A 13 1.18 -1.67 -12.37
CA ILE A 13 1.93 -0.43 -12.10
C ILE A 13 1.49 0.69 -13.05
N ALA A 14 1.29 0.40 -14.34
CA ALA A 14 0.94 1.42 -15.33
C ALA A 14 -0.51 1.92 -15.22
N GLU A 15 -1.44 1.06 -14.81
CA GLU A 15 -2.88 1.36 -14.73
C GLU A 15 -3.28 1.98 -13.39
N THR A 16 -2.47 1.79 -12.35
CA THR A 16 -2.70 2.43 -11.05
C THR A 16 -2.56 3.96 -11.17
N PRO A 17 -3.52 4.76 -10.69
CA PRO A 17 -3.51 6.22 -10.86
C PRO A 17 -2.62 6.91 -9.80
N TRP A 18 -1.32 6.62 -9.82
CA TRP A 18 -0.34 7.05 -8.80
C TRP A 18 -0.34 8.55 -8.50
N SER A 19 -0.54 9.40 -9.50
CA SER A 19 -0.63 10.85 -9.31
C SER A 19 -1.74 11.29 -8.35
N THR A 20 -2.80 10.51 -8.24
CA THR A 20 -3.95 10.74 -7.34
C THR A 20 -3.82 10.02 -5.99
N LEU A 21 -2.72 9.29 -5.81
CA LEU A 21 -2.30 8.70 -4.55
C LEU A 21 -1.20 9.56 -3.95
N PHE A 22 -0.94 9.36 -2.69
CA PHE A 22 0.07 10.08 -1.95
C PHE A 22 0.76 9.18 -0.95
N HIS A 23 1.98 9.57 -0.63
CA HIS A 23 2.83 9.05 0.41
C HIS A 23 3.27 10.21 1.33
N ALA A 24 4.21 9.99 2.24
CA ALA A 24 4.56 10.99 3.26
C ALA A 24 4.98 12.38 2.72
N TYR A 25 5.51 12.43 1.49
CA TYR A 25 6.02 13.66 0.88
C TYR A 25 5.14 14.20 -0.27
N GLY A 26 3.84 13.88 -0.26
CA GLY A 26 2.90 14.33 -1.29
C GLY A 26 2.57 13.28 -2.35
N SER A 27 2.33 13.72 -3.59
CA SER A 27 1.89 12.84 -4.70
C SER A 27 2.85 11.67 -4.93
N ALA A 28 2.30 10.47 -5.09
CA ALA A 28 3.09 9.25 -5.31
C ALA A 28 3.48 9.02 -6.79
N SER A 29 3.58 10.09 -7.59
CA SER A 29 3.85 10.01 -9.03
C SER A 29 5.21 9.41 -9.39
N ASP A 30 6.16 9.45 -8.46
CA ASP A 30 7.52 8.89 -8.54
C ASP A 30 7.60 7.38 -8.23
N THR A 31 6.69 6.90 -7.38
CA THR A 31 6.62 5.52 -6.89
C THR A 31 6.64 4.45 -7.99
N PRO A 32 6.01 4.64 -9.17
CA PRO A 32 6.06 3.67 -10.26
C PRO A 32 7.46 3.36 -10.77
N GLU A 33 8.37 4.34 -10.77
CA GLU A 33 9.75 4.13 -11.20
C GLU A 33 10.47 3.17 -10.26
N HIS A 34 10.32 3.40 -8.94
CA HIS A 34 10.88 2.53 -7.90
C HIS A 34 10.32 1.11 -7.96
N LEU A 35 9.01 0.96 -8.17
CA LEU A 35 8.39 -0.36 -8.30
C LEU A 35 8.87 -1.11 -9.55
N ARG A 36 9.03 -0.43 -10.70
CA ARG A 36 9.61 -1.04 -11.90
C ARG A 36 11.06 -1.46 -11.66
N ALA A 37 11.85 -0.65 -10.95
CA ALA A 37 13.21 -1.02 -10.59
C ALA A 37 13.27 -2.33 -9.77
N LEU A 38 12.29 -2.57 -8.88
CA LEU A 38 12.19 -3.85 -8.16
C LEU A 38 11.90 -5.04 -9.07
N VAL A 39 11.02 -4.86 -10.06
CA VAL A 39 10.61 -5.91 -11.00
C VAL A 39 11.70 -6.22 -12.02
N ASP A 40 12.32 -5.17 -12.58
CA ASP A 40 13.26 -5.28 -13.70
C ASP A 40 14.72 -5.45 -13.27
N GLY A 41 15.02 -5.41 -11.97
CA GLY A 41 16.39 -5.48 -11.47
C GLY A 41 17.19 -4.18 -11.67
N GLY A 42 16.53 -3.02 -11.57
CA GLY A 42 17.14 -1.69 -11.64
C GLY A 42 17.85 -1.28 -10.34
N ASP A 43 17.71 -0.02 -9.93
CA ASP A 43 18.24 0.43 -8.64
C ASP A 43 17.37 -0.07 -7.46
N ILE A 44 17.56 -1.36 -7.12
CA ILE A 44 16.87 -2.03 -6.03
C ILE A 44 17.07 -1.30 -4.70
N ARG A 45 18.24 -0.68 -4.48
CA ARG A 45 18.51 0.01 -3.22
C ARG A 45 17.62 1.24 -3.10
N ALA A 46 17.61 2.09 -4.12
CA ALA A 46 16.77 3.29 -4.13
C ALA A 46 15.28 2.93 -4.00
N ALA A 47 14.85 1.86 -4.67
CA ALA A 47 13.47 1.42 -4.58
C ALA A 47 13.06 0.94 -3.18
N LEU A 48 13.93 0.17 -2.52
CA LEU A 48 13.68 -0.27 -1.14
C LEU A 48 13.74 0.90 -0.15
N ASP A 49 14.64 1.87 -0.38
CA ASP A 49 14.72 3.07 0.43
C ASP A 49 13.40 3.86 0.32
N HIS A 50 12.90 4.10 -0.91
CA HIS A 50 11.61 4.76 -1.18
C HIS A 50 10.43 4.10 -0.49
N LEU A 51 10.33 2.76 -0.57
CA LEU A 51 9.26 2.01 0.08
C LEU A 51 9.22 2.25 1.59
N SER A 52 10.39 2.27 2.24
CA SER A 52 10.51 2.46 3.69
C SER A 52 10.54 3.92 4.16
N SER A 53 10.85 4.86 3.27
CA SER A 53 10.97 6.28 3.64
C SER A 53 9.77 7.10 3.25
N ALA A 54 9.00 6.69 2.24
CA ALA A 54 7.86 7.45 1.75
C ALA A 54 6.56 6.64 1.84
N VAL A 55 6.55 5.45 1.22
CA VAL A 55 5.32 4.66 1.00
C VAL A 55 4.77 4.06 2.28
N VAL A 56 5.63 3.54 3.16
CA VAL A 56 5.30 3.19 4.54
C VAL A 56 6.24 4.02 5.38
N HIS A 57 5.74 5.11 5.97
CA HIS A 57 6.58 6.06 6.70
C HIS A 57 6.11 6.17 8.14
N GLN A 58 7.02 5.93 9.09
CA GLN A 58 6.79 6.12 10.53
C GLN A 58 5.48 5.47 11.02
N GLY A 59 5.23 4.23 10.60
CA GLY A 59 4.02 3.51 11.03
C GLY A 59 2.72 4.08 10.47
N THR A 60 2.76 4.77 9.32
CA THR A 60 1.57 5.29 8.63
C THR A 60 1.34 4.57 7.30
N VAL A 61 0.11 4.08 7.09
CA VAL A 61 -0.35 3.51 5.81
C VAL A 61 -0.98 4.60 4.96
N TRP A 62 -0.25 5.08 3.97
CA TRP A 62 -0.67 6.11 3.02
C TRP A 62 -1.53 5.52 1.89
N SER A 63 -2.18 6.38 1.10
CA SER A 63 -3.02 5.91 -0.02
C SER A 63 -2.22 5.17 -1.11
N ALA A 64 -0.91 5.42 -1.22
CA ALA A 64 0.00 4.68 -2.09
C ALA A 64 0.44 3.31 -1.51
N THR A 65 0.29 3.08 -0.21
CA THR A 65 0.77 1.85 0.45
C THR A 65 0.10 0.59 -0.08
N PRO A 66 -1.24 0.49 -0.20
CA PRO A 66 -1.87 -0.76 -0.65
C PRO A 66 -1.42 -1.22 -2.04
N PRO A 67 -1.45 -0.39 -3.12
CA PRO A 67 -1.00 -0.85 -4.42
C PRO A 67 0.50 -1.14 -4.46
N ALA A 68 1.33 -0.40 -3.71
CA ALA A 68 2.75 -0.74 -3.60
C ALA A 68 2.97 -2.09 -2.91
N LEU A 69 2.24 -2.36 -1.83
CA LEU A 69 2.29 -3.63 -1.10
C LEU A 69 1.80 -4.80 -1.96
N ALA A 70 0.82 -4.56 -2.85
CA ALA A 70 0.38 -5.55 -3.82
C ALA A 70 1.51 -5.94 -4.80
N VAL A 71 2.26 -4.95 -5.30
CA VAL A 71 3.44 -5.21 -6.14
C VAL A 71 4.54 -5.93 -5.36
N VAL A 72 4.81 -5.52 -4.11
CA VAL A 72 5.79 -6.19 -3.23
C VAL A 72 5.43 -7.66 -3.04
N GLY A 73 4.17 -7.97 -2.76
CA GLY A 73 3.69 -9.35 -2.64
C GLY A 73 3.88 -10.17 -3.92
N ALA A 74 3.57 -9.59 -5.08
CA ALA A 74 3.78 -10.27 -6.37
C ALA A 74 5.26 -10.52 -6.68
N VAL A 75 6.14 -9.56 -6.39
CA VAL A 75 7.60 -9.71 -6.57
C VAL A 75 8.17 -10.76 -5.60
N LEU A 76 7.71 -10.80 -4.35
CA LEU A 76 8.09 -11.86 -3.41
C LEU A 76 7.64 -13.24 -3.91
N ALA A 77 6.45 -13.34 -4.51
CA ALA A 77 5.92 -14.59 -5.04
C ALA A 77 6.70 -15.11 -6.26
N GLN A 78 7.33 -14.24 -7.06
CA GLN A 78 8.18 -14.65 -8.19
C GLN A 78 9.44 -15.41 -7.72
N GLY A 79 9.98 -15.06 -6.56
CA GLY A 79 11.09 -15.80 -5.93
C GLY A 79 12.49 -15.53 -6.51
N ASP A 80 12.63 -14.65 -7.51
CA ASP A 80 13.90 -14.37 -8.21
C ASP A 80 14.77 -13.28 -7.53
N LEU A 81 14.62 -13.09 -6.21
CA LEU A 81 15.27 -12.03 -5.45
C LEU A 81 16.44 -12.52 -4.60
N SER A 82 17.39 -11.62 -4.33
CA SER A 82 18.44 -11.88 -3.34
C SER A 82 17.85 -12.00 -1.93
N GLN A 83 18.45 -12.82 -1.08
CA GLN A 83 18.03 -12.96 0.33
C GLN A 83 18.07 -11.64 1.12
N ALA A 84 18.90 -10.68 0.71
CA ALA A 84 18.94 -9.35 1.32
C ALA A 84 17.72 -8.52 0.89
N THR A 85 17.35 -8.59 -0.39
CA THR A 85 16.16 -7.93 -0.93
C THR A 85 14.88 -8.49 -0.29
N VAL A 86 14.76 -9.83 -0.22
CA VAL A 86 13.61 -10.49 0.42
C VAL A 86 13.41 -9.99 1.85
N ARG A 87 14.47 -9.95 2.67
CA ARG A 87 14.38 -9.44 4.05
C ARG A 87 13.91 -7.99 4.13
N ARG A 88 14.37 -7.12 3.23
CA ARG A 88 13.95 -5.72 3.22
C ARG A 88 12.50 -5.56 2.79
N LEU A 89 12.03 -6.34 1.83
CA LEU A 89 10.61 -6.35 1.44
C LEU A 89 9.71 -6.89 2.55
N LEU A 90 10.14 -7.95 3.25
CA LEU A 90 9.42 -8.45 4.42
C LEU A 90 9.35 -7.41 5.54
N ALA A 91 10.40 -6.61 5.75
CA ALA A 91 10.36 -5.50 6.70
C ALA A 91 9.33 -4.42 6.31
N VAL A 92 9.18 -4.12 5.01
CA VAL A 92 8.12 -3.21 4.52
C VAL A 92 6.73 -3.80 4.81
N VAL A 93 6.54 -5.10 4.58
CA VAL A 93 5.29 -5.80 4.91
C VAL A 93 5.02 -5.75 6.42
N ASP A 94 6.03 -5.99 7.26
CA ASP A 94 5.90 -5.96 8.72
C ASP A 94 5.57 -4.56 9.25
N GLU A 95 6.20 -3.53 8.70
CA GLU A 95 5.92 -2.14 9.09
C GLU A 95 4.50 -1.73 8.70
N ALA A 96 4.07 -2.05 7.47
CA ALA A 96 2.69 -1.80 7.05
C ALA A 96 1.68 -2.58 7.89
N THR A 97 2.01 -3.81 8.28
CA THR A 97 1.16 -4.65 9.15
C THR A 97 1.08 -4.07 10.56
N SER A 98 2.19 -3.57 11.10
CA SER A 98 2.25 -2.99 12.45
C SER A 98 1.57 -1.63 12.53
N ALA A 99 1.55 -0.87 11.44
CA ALA A 99 0.80 0.39 11.33
C ALA A 99 -0.73 0.20 11.41
N LEU A 100 -1.20 -1.04 11.25
CA LEU A 100 -2.61 -1.43 11.29
C LEU A 100 -2.98 -1.91 12.71
N GLU A 101 -2.92 -1.02 13.70
CA GLU A 101 -3.52 -1.27 15.04
C GLU A 101 -5.03 -0.96 14.95
N LEU A 102 -5.91 -1.94 15.21
CA LEU A 102 -7.32 -1.89 14.75
C LEU A 102 -8.38 -1.89 15.88
N ASP A 103 -9.27 -0.88 15.87
CA ASP A 103 -10.69 -0.91 16.33
C ASP A 103 -11.59 -0.61 15.09
N TRP A 104 -11.92 -1.65 14.30
CA TRP A 104 -12.54 -1.50 12.98
C TRP A 104 -13.97 -2.03 12.96
N THR A 105 -14.81 -1.42 12.15
CA THR A 105 -16.17 -1.90 11.91
C THR A 105 -16.35 -2.31 10.45
N GLY A 106 -17.32 -3.17 10.19
CA GLY A 106 -17.61 -3.58 8.82
C GLY A 106 -18.24 -2.47 7.94
N GLU A 107 -18.58 -1.30 8.49
CA GLU A 107 -18.98 -0.12 7.71
C GLU A 107 -17.77 0.51 6.99
N ASP A 108 -16.59 0.47 7.62
CA ASP A 108 -15.34 1.01 7.07
C ASP A 108 -14.93 0.28 5.79
N PHE A 109 -15.22 -1.02 5.67
CA PHE A 109 -14.96 -1.81 4.47
C PHE A 109 -15.94 -1.53 3.32
N ALA A 110 -17.18 -1.11 3.61
CA ALA A 110 -18.23 -0.95 2.61
C ALA A 110 -18.41 0.49 2.11
N ALA A 111 -17.74 1.47 2.74
CA ALA A 111 -17.93 2.88 2.44
C ALA A 111 -17.56 3.23 0.99
N VAL A 112 -18.46 3.91 0.28
CA VAL A 112 -18.19 4.51 -1.04
C VAL A 112 -17.43 5.82 -0.86
N GLU A 113 -16.40 6.06 -1.69
CA GLU A 113 -15.58 7.27 -1.61
C GLU A 113 -16.43 8.55 -1.71
N SER A 114 -16.26 9.44 -0.73
CA SER A 114 -16.99 10.69 -0.71
C SER A 114 -16.63 11.56 -1.92
N ARG A 115 -17.48 12.55 -2.22
CA ARG A 115 -17.14 13.55 -3.25
C ARG A 115 -15.94 14.39 -2.81
N ALA A 116 -15.83 14.69 -1.52
CA ALA A 116 -14.73 15.48 -0.97
C ALA A 116 -13.40 14.75 -1.13
N ALA A 117 -13.33 13.45 -0.80
CA ALA A 117 -12.15 12.61 -1.02
C ALA A 117 -11.71 12.56 -2.49
N ARG A 118 -12.66 12.41 -3.43
CA ARG A 118 -12.34 12.45 -4.86
C ARG A 118 -11.85 13.80 -5.35
N THR A 119 -12.31 14.90 -4.76
CA THR A 119 -11.80 16.25 -5.07
C THR A 119 -10.40 16.41 -4.48
N PHE A 120 -10.21 16.07 -3.20
CA PHE A 120 -8.93 16.12 -2.51
C PHE A 120 -7.83 15.37 -3.29
N ARG A 121 -8.10 14.17 -3.79
CA ARG A 121 -7.14 13.43 -4.63
C ARG A 121 -6.70 14.18 -5.89
N LYS A 122 -7.57 15.00 -6.48
CA LYS A 122 -7.23 15.82 -7.66
C LYS A 122 -6.41 17.03 -7.25
N ASP A 123 -6.72 17.62 -6.10
CA ASP A 123 -5.99 18.77 -5.58
C ASP A 123 -4.57 18.33 -5.19
N VAL A 124 -4.41 17.19 -4.52
CA VAL A 124 -3.10 16.56 -4.26
C VAL A 124 -2.34 16.26 -5.55
N ALA A 125 -3.01 15.78 -6.59
CA ALA A 125 -2.38 15.54 -7.89
C ALA A 125 -1.94 16.83 -8.61
N ALA A 126 -2.50 17.98 -8.22
CA ALA A 126 -2.21 19.29 -8.76
C ALA A 126 -1.25 20.11 -7.87
N ALA A 127 -0.92 19.62 -6.68
CA ALA A 127 -0.01 20.31 -5.77
C ALA A 127 1.40 20.35 -6.35
N ASP A 128 2.02 21.53 -6.36
CA ASP A 128 3.32 21.76 -6.98
C ASP A 128 4.49 21.35 -6.05
N ASP A 129 4.29 21.38 -4.73
CA ASP A 129 5.29 21.03 -3.73
C ASP A 129 4.71 20.43 -2.43
N GLU A 130 5.61 20.05 -1.52
CA GLU A 130 5.27 19.44 -0.23
C GLU A 130 4.53 20.41 0.70
N ASP A 131 4.80 21.72 0.61
CA ASP A 131 4.15 22.73 1.44
C ASP A 131 2.68 22.87 1.06
N GLU A 132 2.36 22.93 -0.25
CA GLU A 132 0.97 22.95 -0.73
C GLU A 132 0.22 21.66 -0.36
N PHE A 133 0.89 20.50 -0.45
CA PHE A 133 0.31 19.23 0.01
C PHE A 133 0.00 19.26 1.52
N GLN A 134 0.91 19.80 2.33
CA GLN A 134 0.74 19.91 3.77
C GLN A 134 -0.43 20.86 4.13
N GLU A 135 -0.58 21.97 3.40
CA GLU A 135 -1.74 22.87 3.56
C GLU A 135 -3.06 22.15 3.25
N LEU A 136 -3.12 21.43 2.12
CA LEU A 136 -4.30 20.62 1.77
C LEU A 136 -4.62 19.60 2.88
N TRP A 137 -3.61 18.92 3.39
CA TRP A 137 -3.74 17.92 4.45
C TRP A 137 -4.32 18.52 5.73
N ASP A 138 -3.74 19.63 6.19
CA ASP A 138 -4.12 20.29 7.45
C ASP A 138 -5.53 20.92 7.37
N ASP A 139 -5.92 21.41 6.19
CA ASP A 139 -7.25 21.99 5.96
C ASP A 139 -8.38 20.96 5.79
N ASN A 140 -8.06 19.69 5.55
CA ASN A 140 -9.03 18.63 5.22
C ASN A 140 -8.95 17.38 6.13
N PRO A 141 -8.92 17.51 7.48
CA PRO A 141 -8.63 16.39 8.38
C PRO A 141 -9.63 15.24 8.30
N GLU A 142 -10.93 15.51 8.08
CA GLU A 142 -11.95 14.47 7.94
C GLU A 142 -11.80 13.67 6.63
N VAL A 143 -11.39 14.34 5.55
CA VAL A 143 -11.16 13.70 4.25
C VAL A 143 -9.89 12.86 4.28
N VAL A 144 -8.85 13.37 4.93
CA VAL A 144 -7.62 12.65 5.20
C VAL A 144 -7.92 11.37 5.99
N ASP A 145 -8.64 11.46 7.11
CA ASP A 145 -9.02 10.30 7.93
C ASP A 145 -9.82 9.27 7.11
N GLU A 146 -10.77 9.70 6.28
CA GLU A 146 -11.48 8.81 5.35
C GLU A 146 -10.51 8.07 4.42
N LEU A 147 -9.57 8.78 3.79
CA LEU A 147 -8.63 8.21 2.83
C LEU A 147 -7.63 7.26 3.50
N MET A 148 -7.17 7.55 4.72
CA MET A 148 -6.27 6.67 5.48
C MET A 148 -6.98 5.41 5.93
N ARG A 149 -8.25 5.50 6.35
CA ARG A 149 -9.06 4.29 6.62
C ARG A 149 -9.29 3.46 5.36
N ARG A 150 -9.50 4.09 4.20
CA ARG A 150 -9.58 3.34 2.93
C ARG A 150 -8.28 2.62 2.61
N ALA A 151 -7.14 3.29 2.78
CA ALA A 151 -5.83 2.70 2.55
C ALA A 151 -5.62 1.48 3.46
N ALA A 152 -5.87 1.62 4.76
CA ALA A 152 -5.78 0.53 5.70
C ALA A 152 -6.73 -0.64 5.36
N ALA A 153 -7.99 -0.37 4.99
CA ALA A 153 -8.92 -1.42 4.53
C ALA A 153 -8.39 -2.16 3.29
N ASP A 154 -7.78 -1.45 2.35
CA ASP A 154 -7.19 -2.06 1.15
C ASP A 154 -5.94 -2.88 1.45
N CYS A 155 -5.10 -2.46 2.40
CA CYS A 155 -4.01 -3.30 2.94
C CYS A 155 -4.56 -4.59 3.56
N LEU A 156 -5.60 -4.50 4.40
CA LEU A 156 -6.23 -5.67 5.01
C LEU A 156 -6.80 -6.64 3.97
N ARG A 157 -7.35 -6.14 2.86
CA ARG A 157 -7.79 -6.98 1.74
C ARG A 157 -6.66 -7.79 1.09
N LEU A 158 -5.40 -7.36 1.23
CA LEU A 158 -4.24 -8.09 0.74
C LEU A 158 -3.76 -9.17 1.70
N PHE A 159 -4.12 -9.13 2.98
CA PHE A 159 -3.59 -10.02 4.02
C PHE A 159 -3.67 -11.50 3.66
N PRO A 160 -4.80 -12.05 3.15
CA PRO A 160 -4.86 -13.47 2.81
C PRO A 160 -3.81 -13.87 1.76
N ALA A 161 -3.68 -13.10 0.68
CA ALA A 161 -2.73 -13.39 -0.39
C ALA A 161 -1.27 -13.12 0.04
N LEU A 162 -1.03 -12.04 0.79
CA LEU A 162 0.29 -11.76 1.36
C LEU A 162 0.73 -12.87 2.33
N ARG A 163 -0.19 -13.38 3.16
CA ARG A 163 0.10 -14.48 4.07
C ARG A 163 0.55 -15.73 3.32
N GLU A 164 -0.12 -16.10 2.22
CA GLU A 164 0.29 -17.26 1.40
C GLU A 164 1.73 -17.12 0.88
N VAL A 165 2.10 -15.93 0.41
CA VAL A 165 3.44 -15.62 -0.10
C VAL A 165 4.49 -15.55 1.03
N VAL A 166 4.13 -14.95 2.15
CA VAL A 166 5.03 -14.71 3.29
C VAL A 166 5.23 -15.95 4.14
N GLN A 167 4.25 -16.86 4.24
CA GLN A 167 4.31 -18.07 5.06
C GLN A 167 5.59 -18.93 4.87
N PRO A 168 6.07 -19.22 3.65
CA PRO A 168 7.31 -19.95 3.46
C PRO A 168 8.59 -19.12 3.69
N LEU A 169 8.49 -17.79 3.72
CA LEU A 169 9.62 -16.86 3.84
C LEU A 169 9.85 -16.40 5.29
N ASP A 170 8.77 -16.11 6.00
CA ASP A 170 8.74 -15.63 7.39
C ASP A 170 7.42 -16.05 8.07
N PRO A 171 7.40 -17.21 8.76
CA PRO A 171 6.22 -17.70 9.46
C PRO A 171 5.74 -16.80 10.61
N GLU A 172 6.64 -16.05 11.24
CA GLU A 172 6.29 -15.16 12.35
C GLU A 172 5.54 -13.93 11.84
N LEU A 173 6.01 -13.33 10.75
CA LEU A 173 5.29 -12.26 10.06
C LEU A 173 3.97 -12.76 9.45
N ALA A 174 3.96 -13.95 8.86
CA ALA A 174 2.74 -14.54 8.32
C ALA A 174 1.63 -14.64 9.38
N ALA A 175 1.99 -14.97 10.63
CA ALA A 175 1.06 -15.02 11.76
C ALA A 175 0.41 -13.66 12.10
N LYS A 176 1.06 -12.53 11.77
CA LYS A 176 0.50 -11.18 11.93
C LYS A 176 -0.49 -10.80 10.80
N LEU A 177 -0.38 -11.44 9.65
CA LEU A 177 -1.26 -11.23 8.48
C LEU A 177 -2.58 -12.02 8.62
N GLU A 178 -3.16 -12.05 9.81
CA GLU A 178 -4.49 -12.60 10.06
C GLU A 178 -5.50 -11.46 10.15
N LEU A 179 -6.62 -11.63 9.45
CA LEU A 179 -7.74 -10.72 9.63
C LEU A 179 -8.36 -10.95 11.01
N PRO A 180 -8.78 -9.89 11.73
CA PRO A 180 -9.70 -10.03 12.85
C PRO A 180 -10.91 -10.88 12.43
N GLY A 181 -11.36 -11.77 13.32
CA GLY A 181 -12.35 -12.81 12.97
C GLY A 181 -13.70 -12.27 12.47
N ASP A 182 -14.06 -11.05 12.84
CA ASP A 182 -15.26 -10.33 12.37
C ASP A 182 -15.10 -9.69 10.98
N LEU A 183 -13.85 -9.52 10.51
CA LEU A 183 -13.51 -8.97 9.19
C LEU A 183 -13.25 -10.06 8.14
N ALA A 184 -12.89 -11.27 8.56
CA ALA A 184 -12.58 -12.40 7.67
C ALA A 184 -13.72 -12.72 6.69
N ASP A 185 -14.98 -12.70 7.16
CA ASP A 185 -16.16 -12.97 6.33
C ASP A 185 -16.51 -11.84 5.36
N ARG A 186 -15.92 -10.64 5.53
CA ARG A 186 -16.26 -9.42 4.78
C ARG A 186 -15.21 -9.01 3.76
N VAL A 187 -13.99 -9.52 3.87
CA VAL A 187 -12.92 -9.35 2.86
C VAL A 187 -13.12 -10.28 1.66
N VAL A 188 -13.91 -11.36 1.81
CA VAL A 188 -14.34 -12.22 0.70
C VAL A 188 -15.32 -11.44 -0.17
N VAL A 189 -14.82 -10.85 -1.26
CA VAL A 189 -15.67 -10.28 -2.32
C VAL A 189 -16.55 -11.41 -2.86
N PRO A 190 -17.90 -11.26 -2.91
CA PRO A 190 -18.74 -12.25 -3.57
C PRO A 190 -18.28 -12.43 -5.02
N SER A 191 -18.27 -13.68 -5.46
CA SER A 191 -17.89 -14.12 -6.81
C SER A 191 -18.69 -13.43 -7.91
#